data_AF-A0A9X8DTQ9-F1
#
_entry.id   AF-A0A9X8DTQ9-F1
#
_cell.length_a   1.000
_cell.length_b   1.000
_cell.length_c   1.000
_cell.angle_alpha   90.00
_cell.angle_beta   90.00
_cell.angle_gamma   90.00
#
_symmetry.space_group_name_H-M   'P 1'
#
loop_
_entity.id
_entity.type
_entity.pdbx_description
1 polymer ?
#
loop_
_entity_poly.entity_id
_entity_poly.type
_entity_poly.pdbx_seq_one_letter_code
_entity_poly.pdbx_strand_id
1 'polypeptide(L)'
;SGTPFKEMVLLQPTVHCLVSLTEFPFFITLLDDVEHVHFERVFFGSKNFDMVFVYKNFNLVPVRSDDDGSADDDDDEDDGPSWDDLEKEARASDMMRNEKKEADSDEEFKRKHKKKTAGGGGPPPKRSKH
;
A
#
# COMPACT_ATOMS: atom_id res chain seq x y z
N SER A 1 -20.89 18.18 -26.04
CA SER A 1 -21.05 17.04 -25.12
C SER A 1 -19.89 17.03 -24.15
N GLY A 2 -20.07 16.47 -22.96
CA GLY A 2 -19.05 16.38 -21.93
C GLY A 2 -19.15 15.04 -21.19
N THR A 3 -18.15 14.73 -20.38
CA THR A 3 -18.06 13.43 -19.68
C THR A 3 -17.97 13.70 -18.17
N PRO A 4 -19.08 14.06 -17.51
CA PRO A 4 -19.09 14.29 -16.07
C PRO A 4 -18.85 12.99 -15.28
N PHE A 5 -19.20 11.85 -15.87
CA PHE A 5 -18.98 10.51 -15.32
C PHE A 5 -18.15 9.67 -16.29
N LYS A 6 -18.51 8.41 -16.53
CA LYS A 6 -17.79 7.49 -17.42
C LYS A 6 -18.19 7.66 -18.90
N GLU A 7 -19.37 8.20 -19.17
CA GLU A 7 -19.95 8.28 -20.51
C GLU A 7 -20.10 9.72 -21.00
N MET A 8 -20.08 9.89 -22.33
CA MET A 8 -20.23 11.20 -22.96
C MET A 8 -21.71 11.55 -23.08
N VAL A 9 -22.11 12.61 -22.37
CA VAL A 9 -23.50 13.08 -22.33
C VAL A 9 -23.63 14.52 -22.83
N LEU A 10 -24.84 14.91 -23.17
CA LEU A 10 -25.14 16.30 -23.51
C LEU A 10 -25.37 17.11 -22.23
N LEU A 11 -24.40 17.95 -21.88
CA LEU A 11 -24.55 18.94 -20.82
C LEU A 11 -25.39 20.11 -21.34
N GLN A 12 -26.49 20.42 -20.66
CA GLN A 12 -27.39 21.51 -20.99
C GLN A 12 -27.30 22.61 -19.92
N PRO A 13 -26.95 23.85 -20.31
CA PRO A 13 -26.97 24.97 -19.37
C PRO A 13 -28.41 25.44 -19.14
N THR A 14 -28.69 25.87 -17.92
CA THR A 14 -29.90 26.60 -17.55
C THR A 14 -29.53 27.97 -16.97
N VAL A 15 -30.49 28.66 -16.34
CA VAL A 15 -30.24 29.96 -15.70
C VAL A 15 -29.34 29.82 -14.47
N HIS A 16 -29.49 28.76 -13.67
CA HIS A 16 -28.83 28.61 -12.37
C HIS A 16 -28.04 27.31 -12.20
N CYS A 17 -28.12 26.38 -13.15
CA CYS A 17 -27.44 25.11 -13.07
C CYS A 17 -26.98 24.58 -14.44
N LEU A 18 -25.98 23.72 -14.41
CA LEU A 18 -25.55 22.90 -15.54
C LEU A 18 -26.00 21.46 -15.29
N VAL A 19 -26.73 20.86 -16.23
CA VAL A 19 -27.39 19.57 -16.00
C VAL A 19 -27.19 18.58 -17.14
N SER A 20 -27.25 17.28 -16.80
CA SER A 20 -27.53 16.18 -17.72
C SER A 20 -28.60 15.29 -17.09
N LEU A 21 -29.78 15.28 -17.70
CA LEU A 21 -30.97 14.54 -17.23
C LEU A 21 -31.39 13.44 -18.21
N THR A 22 -30.62 13.20 -19.27
CA THR A 22 -30.97 12.24 -20.32
C THR A 22 -30.71 10.80 -19.89
N GLU A 23 -29.67 10.57 -19.10
CA GLU A 23 -29.19 9.25 -18.70
C GLU A 23 -28.81 9.26 -17.21
N PHE A 24 -29.02 8.12 -16.55
CA PHE A 24 -28.65 7.93 -15.14
C PHE A 24 -27.20 7.46 -15.03
N PRO A 25 -26.39 7.96 -14.06
CA PRO A 25 -26.75 8.91 -13.01
C PRO A 25 -26.92 10.34 -13.53
N PHE A 26 -27.90 11.05 -12.98
CA PHE A 26 -28.14 12.44 -13.35
C PHE A 26 -27.00 13.33 -12.85
N PHE A 27 -26.56 14.25 -13.70
CA PHE A 27 -25.57 15.26 -13.32
C PHE A 27 -26.29 16.59 -13.12
N ILE A 28 -26.12 17.21 -11.95
CA ILE A 28 -26.66 18.53 -11.63
C ILE A 28 -25.61 19.29 -10.83
N THR A 29 -25.18 20.44 -11.36
CA THR A 29 -24.27 21.36 -10.67
C THR A 29 -24.91 22.74 -10.61
N LEU A 30 -25.13 23.26 -9.41
CA LEU A 30 -25.60 24.63 -9.19
C LEU A 30 -24.45 25.62 -9.45
N LEU A 31 -24.71 26.64 -10.27
CA LEU A 31 -23.72 27.68 -10.57
C LEU A 31 -23.43 28.56 -9.36
N ASP A 32 -24.39 28.69 -8.43
CA ASP A 32 -24.23 29.47 -7.20
C ASP A 32 -23.17 28.88 -6.25
N ASP A 33 -22.99 27.55 -6.28
CA ASP A 33 -21.99 26.84 -5.48
C ASP A 33 -20.60 26.84 -6.11
N VAL A 34 -20.51 27.11 -7.41
CA VAL A 34 -19.22 27.14 -8.14
C VAL A 34 -18.50 28.46 -7.84
N GLU A 35 -17.26 28.35 -7.36
CA GLU A 35 -16.38 29.50 -7.14
C GLU A 35 -15.71 29.92 -8.46
N HIS A 36 -15.08 28.98 -9.15
CA HIS A 36 -14.49 29.18 -10.47
C HIS A 36 -14.40 27.86 -11.25
N VAL A 37 -14.22 27.96 -12.57
CA VAL A 37 -14.02 26.82 -13.47
C VAL A 37 -12.62 26.86 -14.05
N HIS A 38 -11.86 25.79 -13.88
CA HIS A 38 -10.54 25.64 -14.47
C HIS A 38 -10.64 24.89 -15.79
N PHE A 39 -10.05 25.45 -16.85
CA PHE A 39 -10.03 24.82 -18.17
C PHE A 39 -8.67 24.17 -18.42
N GLU A 40 -8.64 22.85 -18.47
CA GLU A 40 -7.41 22.10 -18.78
C GLU A 40 -7.37 21.73 -20.27
N ARG A 41 -6.16 21.41 -20.75
CA ARG A 41 -5.93 20.99 -22.14
C ARG A 41 -6.34 22.04 -23.19
N VAL A 42 -6.39 23.31 -22.80
CA VAL A 42 -6.62 24.42 -23.74
C VAL A 42 -5.31 24.80 -24.41
N PHE A 43 -5.08 24.28 -25.61
CA PHE A 43 -3.93 24.65 -26.45
C PHE A 43 -4.33 24.72 -27.92
N PHE A 44 -3.52 25.44 -28.70
CA PHE A 44 -3.76 25.60 -30.13
C PHE A 44 -3.73 24.25 -30.85
N GLY A 45 -4.85 23.89 -31.50
CA GLY A 45 -5.01 22.61 -32.20
C GLY A 45 -5.75 21.53 -31.41
N SER A 46 -6.07 21.76 -30.13
CA SER A 46 -6.92 20.82 -29.38
C SER A 46 -8.38 20.92 -29.83
N LYS A 47 -9.03 19.76 -29.99
CA LYS A 47 -10.47 19.65 -30.32
C LYS A 47 -11.34 19.45 -29.09
N ASN A 48 -10.73 19.14 -27.95
CA ASN A 48 -11.38 18.94 -26.66
C ASN A 48 -10.61 19.68 -25.55
N PHE A 49 -11.33 20.07 -24.52
CA PHE A 49 -10.77 20.70 -23.32
C PHE A 49 -11.54 20.14 -22.12
N ASP A 50 -10.89 20.11 -20.96
CA ASP A 50 -11.58 19.72 -19.73
C ASP A 50 -12.04 20.94 -18.98
N MET A 51 -13.09 20.72 -18.20
CA MET A 51 -13.62 21.69 -17.25
C MET A 51 -13.60 21.05 -15.87
N VAL A 52 -12.90 21.69 -14.94
CA VAL A 52 -12.88 21.30 -13.51
C VAL A 52 -13.61 22.39 -12.74
N PHE A 53 -14.71 22.02 -12.08
CA PHE A 53 -15.49 22.93 -11.24
C PHE A 53 -14.89 22.97 -9.84
N VAL A 54 -14.50 24.15 -9.37
CA VAL A 54 -14.08 24.39 -7.99
C VAL A 54 -15.24 25.04 -7.25
N TYR A 55 -15.71 24.41 -6.19
CA TYR A 55 -16.87 24.85 -5.40
C TYR A 55 -16.43 25.70 -4.22
N LYS A 56 -17.26 26.67 -3.82
CA LYS A 56 -17.01 27.59 -2.69
C LYS A 56 -16.93 26.87 -1.34
N ASN A 57 -17.48 25.67 -1.24
CA ASN A 57 -17.64 24.95 0.02
C ASN A 57 -16.48 23.96 0.25
N PHE A 58 -15.42 24.42 0.91
CA PHE A 58 -14.30 23.56 1.38
C PHE A 58 -14.67 22.63 2.56
N ASN A 59 -15.90 22.74 3.08
CA ASN A 59 -16.34 22.05 4.31
C ASN A 59 -17.15 20.78 4.07
N LEU A 60 -17.36 20.37 2.82
CA LEU A 60 -17.97 19.08 2.54
C LEU A 60 -16.88 18.03 2.60
N VAL A 61 -16.72 17.39 3.77
CA VAL A 61 -16.10 16.06 3.83
C VAL A 61 -16.84 15.20 2.80
N PRO A 62 -16.16 14.57 1.83
CA PRO A 62 -16.82 13.74 0.85
C PRO A 62 -17.61 12.67 1.60
N VAL A 63 -18.93 12.79 1.59
CA VAL A 63 -19.79 11.73 2.09
C VAL A 63 -19.64 10.60 1.09
N ARG A 64 -18.87 9.58 1.49
CA ARG A 64 -18.80 8.32 0.78
C ARG A 64 -20.16 7.64 0.99
N SER A 65 -21.06 7.79 0.02
CA SER A 65 -22.28 6.98 -0.03
C SER A 65 -21.91 5.57 -0.45
N ASP A 66 -21.52 4.73 0.51
CA ASP A 66 -21.73 3.29 0.40
C ASP A 66 -23.20 3.04 0.80
N ASP A 67 -24.12 3.22 -0.15
CA ASP A 67 -25.45 2.60 -0.09
C ASP A 67 -25.34 1.28 -0.84
N ASP A 68 -25.20 0.18 -0.10
CA ASP A 68 -25.46 -1.17 -0.59
C ASP A 68 -26.14 -1.94 0.53
N GLY A 69 -27.47 -2.02 0.43
CA GLY A 69 -28.23 -2.95 1.25
C GLY A 69 -28.24 -4.34 0.61
N SER A 70 -27.74 -5.34 1.34
CA SER A 70 -28.15 -6.75 1.22
C SER A 70 -27.67 -7.48 2.48
N ALA A 71 -28.59 -7.95 3.34
CA ALA A 71 -29.12 -9.31 3.36
C ALA A 71 -28.17 -10.30 4.05
N ASP A 72 -28.74 -11.06 4.99
CA ASP A 72 -28.10 -12.11 5.79
C ASP A 72 -27.22 -13.05 4.95
N ASP A 73 -25.95 -13.21 5.34
CA ASP A 73 -25.10 -14.35 4.97
C ASP A 73 -24.28 -14.74 6.22
N ASP A 74 -24.59 -15.91 6.78
CA ASP A 74 -23.81 -16.58 7.82
C ASP A 74 -22.47 -17.02 7.21
N ASP A 75 -21.35 -16.39 7.61
CA ASP A 75 -20.01 -16.89 7.26
C ASP A 75 -19.24 -17.16 8.57
N ASP A 76 -19.04 -18.45 8.88
CA ASP A 76 -18.14 -18.94 9.92
C ASP A 76 -16.69 -18.60 9.51
N GLU A 77 -16.33 -17.33 9.61
CA GLU A 77 -15.00 -16.85 9.25
C GLU A 77 -14.03 -17.14 10.41
N ASP A 78 -13.14 -18.12 10.20
CA ASP A 78 -11.98 -18.40 11.05
C ASP A 78 -11.13 -17.12 11.11
N ASP A 79 -11.42 -16.29 12.12
CA ASP A 79 -10.72 -15.02 12.38
C ASP A 79 -9.25 -15.37 12.65
N GLY A 80 -8.43 -15.16 11.62
CA GLY A 80 -7.01 -15.46 11.66
C GLY A 80 -6.32 -14.79 12.87
N PRO A 81 -5.14 -15.29 13.28
CA PRO A 81 -4.47 -14.81 14.48
C PRO A 81 -4.28 -13.30 14.44
N SER A 82 -4.55 -12.65 15.57
CA SER A 82 -4.45 -11.21 15.71
C SER A 82 -3.04 -10.72 15.40
N TRP A 83 -2.90 -9.45 15.01
CA TRP A 83 -1.58 -8.83 14.80
C TRP A 83 -0.63 -8.98 15.99
N ASP A 84 -1.18 -8.98 17.22
CA ASP A 84 -0.40 -9.22 18.45
C ASP A 84 0.15 -10.65 18.52
N ASP A 85 -0.60 -11.65 18.05
CA ASP A 85 -0.15 -13.04 17.99
C ASP A 85 0.98 -13.22 16.97
N LEU A 86 0.86 -12.56 15.81
CA LEU A 86 1.90 -12.55 14.77
C LEU A 86 3.20 -11.88 15.22
N GLU A 87 3.11 -10.75 15.95
CA GLU A 87 4.31 -10.06 16.43
C GLU A 87 5.05 -10.89 17.51
N LYS A 88 4.28 -11.57 18.37
CA LYS A 88 4.82 -12.48 19.38
C LYS A 88 5.52 -13.68 18.75
N GLU A 89 4.94 -14.26 17.69
CA GLU A 89 5.53 -15.37 16.95
C GLU A 89 6.83 -14.95 16.23
N ALA A 90 6.85 -13.75 15.64
CA ALA A 90 8.05 -13.21 15.01
C ALA A 90 9.19 -13.02 16.03
N ARG A 91 8.89 -12.47 17.22
CA ARG A 91 9.88 -12.31 18.30
C ARG A 91 10.41 -13.64 18.82
N ALA A 92 9.54 -14.65 18.94
CA ALA A 92 9.93 -15.99 19.35
C ALA A 92 10.86 -16.65 18.31
N SER A 93 10.54 -16.49 17.01
CA SER A 93 11.35 -17.01 15.91
C SER A 93 12.73 -16.36 15.84
N ASP A 94 12.83 -15.05 16.10
CA ASP A 94 14.10 -14.34 16.13
C ASP A 94 14.98 -14.75 17.32
N MET A 95 14.39 -14.96 18.51
CA MET A 95 15.12 -15.49 19.66
C MET A 95 15.66 -16.89 19.38
N MET A 96 14.84 -17.79 18.83
CA MET A 96 15.25 -19.17 18.56
C MET A 96 16.34 -19.24 17.48
N ARG A 97 16.32 -18.32 16.50
CA ARG A 97 17.37 -18.21 15.49
C ARG A 97 18.70 -17.74 16.07
N ASN A 98 18.68 -16.85 17.06
CA ASN A 98 19.91 -16.39 17.71
C ASN A 98 20.52 -17.49 18.60
N GLU A 99 19.70 -18.15 19.42
CA GLU A 99 20.16 -19.27 20.26
C GLU A 99 20.72 -20.42 19.41
N LYS A 100 20.07 -20.76 18.29
CA LYS A 100 20.57 -21.80 17.38
C LYS A 100 21.92 -21.45 16.75
N LYS A 101 22.16 -20.16 16.45
CA LYS A 101 23.46 -19.69 15.95
C LYS A 101 24.55 -19.76 17.00
N GLU A 102 24.24 -19.41 18.25
CA GLU A 102 25.20 -19.51 19.36
C GLU A 102 25.55 -20.97 19.66
N ALA A 103 24.56 -21.85 19.68
CA ALA A 103 24.77 -23.28 19.91
C ALA A 103 25.63 -23.95 18.81
N ASP A 104 25.40 -23.60 17.53
CA ASP A 104 26.18 -24.14 16.40
C ASP A 104 27.62 -23.60 16.40
N SER A 105 27.81 -22.33 16.80
CA SER A 105 29.13 -21.71 16.95
C SER A 105 29.96 -22.35 18.06
N ASP A 106 29.34 -22.65 19.21
CA ASP A 106 30.00 -23.32 20.35
C ASP A 106 30.39 -24.77 20.03
N GLU A 107 29.51 -25.49 19.33
CA GLU A 107 29.78 -26.83 18.79
C GLU A 107 30.96 -26.80 17.80
N GLU A 108 30.97 -25.85 16.86
CA GLU A 108 32.05 -25.70 15.88
C GLU A 108 33.39 -25.35 16.56
N PHE A 109 33.38 -24.46 17.54
CA PHE A 109 34.57 -24.07 18.30
C PHE A 109 35.16 -25.28 19.05
N LYS A 110 34.33 -26.07 19.74
CA LYS A 110 34.76 -27.30 20.43
C LYS A 110 35.34 -28.34 19.48
N ARG A 111 34.73 -28.54 18.30
CA ARG A 111 35.22 -29.46 17.26
C ARG A 111 36.58 -29.03 16.70
N LYS A 112 36.77 -27.73 16.44
CA LYS A 112 38.05 -27.16 15.97
C LYS A 112 39.15 -27.28 17.02
N HIS A 113 38.84 -27.00 18.28
CA HIS A 113 39.82 -27.08 19.37
C HIS A 113 40.28 -28.53 19.62
N LYS A 114 39.37 -29.50 19.57
CA LYS A 114 39.69 -30.93 19.71
C LYS A 114 40.53 -31.48 18.54
N LYS A 115 40.34 -30.97 17.31
CA LYS A 115 41.19 -31.34 16.16
C LYS A 115 42.63 -30.82 16.31
N LYS A 116 42.82 -29.63 16.91
CA LYS A 116 44.16 -29.05 17.12
C LYS A 116 45.00 -29.82 18.14
N THR A 117 44.39 -30.48 19.11
CA THR A 117 45.13 -31.24 20.14
C THR A 117 45.45 -32.68 19.73
N ALA A 118 44.95 -33.16 18.58
CA ALA A 118 45.06 -34.56 18.15
C ALA A 118 46.01 -34.80 16.95
N GLY A 119 46.65 -33.77 16.36
CA GLY A 119 47.45 -33.91 15.13
C GLY A 119 48.85 -33.28 15.18
N GLY A 120 49.88 -34.12 15.33
CA GLY A 120 51.29 -33.86 14.97
C GLY A 120 52.12 -33.14 16.05
N GLY A 121 53.26 -33.64 16.56
CA GLY A 121 54.16 -34.69 16.08
C GLY A 121 55.55 -34.11 15.80
N GLY A 122 56.52 -34.37 16.70
CA GLY A 122 57.96 -34.35 16.41
C GLY A 122 58.76 -33.13 16.91
N PRO A 123 59.86 -33.31 17.69
CA PRO A 123 60.74 -32.21 18.10
C PRO A 123 61.71 -31.80 16.96
N PRO A 124 62.13 -30.52 16.90
CA PRO A 124 62.86 -29.96 15.75
C PRO A 124 64.37 -30.29 15.77
N PRO A 125 65.06 -30.31 14.60
CA PRO A 125 66.48 -30.65 14.52
C PRO A 125 67.40 -29.50 14.99
N LYS A 126 68.52 -29.87 15.64
CA LYS A 126 69.53 -28.95 16.19
C LYS A 126 70.46 -28.42 15.09
N ARG A 127 70.71 -27.10 15.11
CA ARG A 127 71.54 -26.35 14.15
C ARG A 127 72.99 -26.27 14.66
N SER A 128 73.98 -26.68 13.88
CA SER A 128 75.41 -26.49 14.17
C SER A 128 75.90 -25.09 13.77
N LYS A 129 76.92 -24.57 14.46
CA LYS A 129 77.68 -23.38 14.05
C LYS A 129 79.18 -23.67 14.10
N HIS A 130 79.84 -23.15 13.07
CA HIS A 130 81.28 -23.10 12.75
C HIS A 130 81.84 -24.33 12.05
#